data_AF-A0A1G4UVF6-F1
#
_entry.id   AF-A0A1G4UVF6-F1
#
_cell.length_a   1.000
_cell.length_b   1.000
_cell.length_c   1.000
_cell.angle_alpha   90.00
_cell.angle_beta   90.00
_cell.angle_gamma   90.00
#
_symmetry.space_group_name_H-M   'P 1'
#
loop_
_entity.id
_entity.type
_entity.pdbx_description
1 polymer ?
#
loop_
_entity_poly.entity_id
_entity_poly.type
_entity_poly.pdbx_seq_one_letter_code
_entity_poly.pdbx_strand_id
1 'polypeptide(L)'
;MADSEISMSLSRPSRRDVLSAALMTIGGASFDSPSAAAPHDDSATDAAVLAWKAWRVAHRRTLALCRKQQCLESELARAIGFPQVVFVAPELRSAVRISSLRQFDELAADVPSLCARRTEVAEALRAHQQRWDDADRAIGYTAARREEAAASANEERVIARLFAADVTSLRGLSAKLDVLIAVGADGAEGRQFPWPELRGLRRDVARLAAVDH
;
A
#
# COMPACT_ATOMS: atom_id res chain seq x y z
N MET A 1 23.66 19.69 -13.39
CA MET A 1 23.55 18.50 -12.54
C MET A 1 22.28 18.65 -11.73
N ALA A 2 21.21 17.99 -12.17
CA ALA A 2 19.92 17.97 -11.50
C ALA A 2 19.50 16.51 -11.44
N ASP A 3 19.64 15.91 -10.27
CA ASP A 3 19.01 14.64 -9.93
C ASP A 3 17.51 14.93 -9.79
N SER A 4 16.76 14.70 -10.85
CA SER A 4 15.31 14.61 -10.76
C SER A 4 14.96 13.16 -10.49
N GLU A 5 14.77 12.87 -9.21
CA GLU A 5 14.13 11.65 -8.71
C GLU A 5 12.78 11.47 -9.41
N ILE A 6 12.73 10.58 -10.41
CA ILE A 6 11.46 10.02 -10.87
C ILE A 6 11.07 8.97 -9.84
N SER A 7 10.63 9.47 -8.69
CA SER A 7 9.95 8.69 -7.67
C SER A 7 8.53 8.44 -8.17
N MET A 8 8.38 7.44 -9.05
CA MET A 8 7.10 6.76 -9.25
C MET A 8 6.96 5.64 -8.22
N SER A 9 7.23 5.93 -6.94
CA SER A 9 6.51 5.23 -5.88
C SER A 9 5.10 5.82 -5.91
N LEU A 10 4.19 5.17 -6.64
CA LEU A 10 2.76 5.44 -6.51
C LEU A 10 2.45 5.44 -5.01
N SER A 11 2.13 6.61 -4.46
CA SER A 11 1.58 6.74 -3.13
C SER A 11 0.37 5.83 -3.07
N ARG A 12 0.55 4.65 -2.49
CA ARG A 12 -0.56 3.81 -2.04
C ARG A 12 -1.46 4.74 -1.21
N PRO A 13 -2.80 4.69 -1.36
CA PRO A 13 -3.64 5.26 -0.32
C PRO A 13 -3.12 4.72 1.01
N SER A 14 -2.75 5.63 1.90
CA SER A 14 -2.06 5.28 3.13
C SER A 14 -2.98 4.31 3.85
N ARG A 15 -2.48 3.16 4.28
CA ARG A 15 -3.22 2.16 5.09
C ARG A 15 -3.95 2.79 6.29
N ARG A 16 -3.60 4.04 6.63
CA ARG A 16 -4.25 4.96 7.56
C ARG A 16 -5.66 5.42 7.15
N ASP A 17 -6.06 5.44 5.88
CA ASP A 17 -7.44 5.80 5.47
C ASP A 17 -8.43 4.72 5.93
N VAL A 18 -8.02 3.45 5.86
CA VAL A 18 -8.78 2.31 6.39
C VAL A 18 -8.84 2.33 7.93
N LEU A 19 -7.72 2.68 8.59
CA LEU A 19 -7.68 2.83 10.05
C LEU A 19 -8.50 4.03 10.53
N SER A 20 -8.47 5.15 9.82
CA SER A 20 -9.26 6.35 10.14
C SER A 20 -10.76 6.08 9.96
N ALA A 21 -11.15 5.41 8.87
CA ALA A 21 -12.54 5.00 8.66
C ALA A 21 -13.05 4.04 9.76
N ALA A 22 -12.22 3.09 10.21
CA ALA A 22 -12.57 2.19 11.31
C ALA A 22 -12.64 2.89 12.68
N LEU A 23 -11.77 3.86 12.94
CA LEU A 23 -11.74 4.63 14.20
C LEU A 23 -12.94 5.59 14.33
N MET A 24 -13.47 6.12 13.22
CA MET A 24 -14.67 6.97 13.23
C MET A 24 -15.94 6.23 13.65
N THR A 25 -15.95 4.89 13.65
CA THR A 25 -17.07 4.07 14.16
C THR A 25 -17.01 3.88 15.69
N ILE A 26 -15.85 4.11 16.33
CA ILE A 26 -15.65 3.91 17.77
C ILE A 26 -15.91 5.20 18.57
N GLY A 27 -15.81 6.38 17.94
CA GLY A 27 -15.91 7.69 18.61
C GLY A 27 -17.28 8.09 19.17
N GLY A 28 -18.28 7.21 19.17
CA GLY A 28 -19.65 7.50 19.63
C GLY A 28 -20.06 6.87 20.96
N ALA A 29 -19.25 6.00 21.57
CA ALA A 29 -19.59 5.36 22.84
C ALA A 29 -19.03 6.16 24.02
N SER A 30 -19.86 7.02 24.61
CA SER A 30 -19.61 7.60 25.93
C SER A 30 -19.38 6.48 26.95
N PHE A 31 -18.35 6.63 27.80
CA PHE A 31 -17.96 5.65 28.83
C PHE A 31 -18.97 5.48 29.99
N ASP A 32 -20.11 6.18 29.96
CA ASP A 32 -21.07 6.27 31.08
C ASP A 32 -22.41 5.56 30.79
N SER A 33 -22.39 4.31 30.32
CA SER A 33 -23.61 3.47 30.31
C SER A 33 -23.36 2.17 31.08
N PRO A 34 -24.07 1.93 32.20
CA PRO A 34 -24.08 0.62 32.82
C PRO A 34 -24.91 -0.32 31.95
N SER A 35 -24.23 -1.10 31.10
CA SER A 35 -24.89 -2.14 30.31
C SER A 35 -25.15 -3.36 31.20
N ALA A 36 -26.42 -3.70 31.38
CA ALA A 36 -26.84 -4.92 32.05
C ALA A 36 -26.31 -6.13 31.27
N ALA A 37 -25.37 -6.86 31.87
CA ALA A 37 -24.76 -8.04 31.29
C ALA A 37 -25.80 -9.15 31.12
N ALA A 38 -26.19 -9.42 29.87
CA ALA A 38 -26.83 -10.68 29.50
C ALA A 38 -25.81 -11.83 29.63
N PRO A 39 -26.22 -13.04 30.03
CA PRO A 39 -25.30 -14.14 30.28
C PRO A 39 -24.49 -14.46 29.02
N HIS A 40 -23.16 -14.37 29.15
CA HIS A 40 -22.21 -14.59 28.07
C HIS A 40 -21.98 -16.09 27.91
N ASP A 41 -22.18 -16.59 26.70
CA ASP A 41 -21.84 -17.96 26.32
C ASP A 41 -20.32 -18.05 26.20
N ASP A 42 -19.70 -18.62 27.24
CA ASP A 42 -18.25 -18.82 27.42
C ASP A 42 -17.62 -19.74 26.35
N SER A 43 -18.40 -20.24 25.39
CA SER A 43 -17.94 -21.08 24.27
C SER A 43 -17.78 -20.32 22.94
N ALA A 44 -18.22 -19.05 22.86
CA ALA A 44 -18.10 -18.24 21.67
C ALA A 44 -16.63 -17.83 21.45
N THR A 45 -15.93 -18.56 20.57
CA THR A 45 -14.54 -18.26 20.18
C THR A 45 -14.42 -16.77 19.85
N ASP A 46 -13.56 -16.04 20.59
CA ASP A 46 -13.36 -14.60 20.46
C ASP A 46 -13.22 -14.21 18.97
N ALA A 47 -14.22 -13.51 18.46
CA ALA A 47 -14.34 -13.15 17.05
C ALA A 47 -13.16 -12.27 16.59
N ALA A 48 -12.61 -11.44 17.48
CA ALA A 48 -11.42 -10.65 17.20
C ALA A 48 -10.17 -11.55 17.09
N VAL A 49 -10.05 -12.60 17.91
CA VAL A 49 -8.96 -13.59 17.79
C VAL A 49 -9.05 -14.38 16.49
N LEU A 50 -10.25 -14.78 16.05
CA LEU A 50 -10.44 -15.44 14.75
C LEU A 50 -10.09 -14.51 13.58
N ALA A 51 -10.58 -13.26 13.61
CA ALA A 51 -10.27 -12.26 12.60
C ALA A 51 -8.76 -11.95 12.55
N TRP A 52 -8.08 -11.95 13.71
CA TRP A 52 -6.63 -11.75 13.79
C TRP A 52 -5.84 -12.90 13.18
N LYS A 53 -6.26 -14.16 13.43
CA LYS A 53 -5.65 -15.32 12.76
C LYS A 53 -5.79 -15.22 11.24
N ALA A 54 -6.98 -14.83 10.75
CA ALA A 54 -7.20 -14.59 9.32
C ALA A 54 -6.34 -13.44 8.78
N TRP A 55 -6.19 -12.35 9.55
CA TRP A 55 -5.35 -11.22 9.18
C TRP A 55 -3.89 -11.65 9.03
N ARG A 56 -3.33 -12.41 9.98
CA ARG A 56 -1.92 -12.86 9.86
C ARG A 56 -1.65 -13.66 8.59
N VAL A 57 -2.62 -14.48 8.15
CA VAL A 57 -2.51 -15.23 6.88
C VAL A 57 -2.58 -14.26 5.70
N ALA A 58 -3.55 -13.34 5.69
CA ALA A 58 -3.69 -12.33 4.64
C ALA A 58 -2.44 -11.44 4.54
N HIS A 59 -1.97 -10.89 5.66
CA HIS A 59 -0.80 -10.03 5.76
C HIS A 59 0.47 -10.70 5.21
N ARG A 60 0.74 -11.96 5.61
CA ARG A 60 1.89 -12.71 5.06
C ARG A 60 1.80 -12.89 3.56
N ARG A 61 0.60 -13.17 3.04
CA ARG A 61 0.36 -13.30 1.60
C ARG A 61 0.58 -11.97 0.88
N THR A 62 0.05 -10.87 1.40
CA THR A 62 0.27 -9.52 0.85
C THR A 62 1.76 -9.19 0.80
N LEU A 63 2.50 -9.41 1.89
CA LEU A 63 3.95 -9.16 1.92
C LEU A 63 4.73 -10.01 0.91
N ALA A 64 4.37 -11.29 0.74
CA ALA A 64 4.99 -12.16 -0.24
C ALA A 64 4.72 -11.68 -1.68
N LEU A 65 3.47 -11.31 -1.99
CA LEU A 65 3.09 -10.81 -3.31
C LEU A 65 3.67 -9.43 -3.62
N CYS A 66 3.78 -8.56 -2.61
CA CYS A 66 4.47 -7.27 -2.72
C CYS A 66 5.94 -7.47 -3.11
N ARG A 67 6.67 -8.36 -2.42
CA ARG A 67 8.06 -8.68 -2.78
C ARG A 67 8.18 -9.27 -4.19
N LYS A 68 7.29 -10.19 -4.55
CA LYS A 68 7.24 -10.77 -5.91
C LYS A 68 7.04 -9.68 -6.96
N GLN A 69 6.07 -8.79 -6.76
CA GLN A 69 5.80 -7.68 -7.66
C GLN A 69 7.01 -6.74 -7.78
N GLN A 70 7.65 -6.36 -6.67
CA GLN A 70 8.83 -5.49 -6.68
C GLN A 70 10.04 -6.11 -7.39
N CYS A 71 10.25 -7.43 -7.22
CA CYS A 71 11.30 -8.15 -7.95
C CYS A 71 11.04 -8.11 -9.46
N LEU A 72 9.82 -8.41 -9.90
CA LEU A 72 9.44 -8.38 -11.32
C LEU A 72 9.50 -6.96 -11.91
N GLU A 73 9.09 -5.94 -11.14
CA GLU A 73 9.23 -4.54 -11.54
C GLU A 73 10.70 -4.15 -11.75
N SER A 74 11.56 -4.54 -10.80
CA SER A 74 12.99 -4.28 -10.88
C SER A 74 13.64 -5.02 -12.05
N GLU A 75 13.15 -6.22 -12.36
CA GLU A 75 13.57 -6.99 -13.52
C GLU A 75 13.18 -6.31 -14.84
N LEU A 76 11.92 -5.88 -14.95
CA LEU A 76 11.41 -5.20 -16.14
C LEU A 76 12.11 -3.86 -16.37
N ALA A 77 12.31 -3.08 -15.30
CA ALA A 77 13.04 -1.81 -15.34
C ALA A 77 14.52 -2.00 -15.74
N ARG A 78 15.17 -3.10 -15.32
CA ARG A 78 16.55 -3.40 -15.72
C ARG A 78 16.65 -3.87 -17.17
N ALA A 79 15.69 -4.66 -17.62
CA ALA A 79 15.71 -5.25 -18.96
C ALA A 79 15.33 -4.23 -20.05
N ILE A 80 14.28 -3.43 -19.81
CA ILE A 80 13.70 -2.53 -20.82
C ILE A 80 13.95 -1.05 -20.50
N GLY A 81 14.05 -0.70 -19.22
CA GLY A 81 13.96 0.68 -18.76
C GLY A 81 12.52 1.20 -18.75
N PHE A 82 12.20 2.19 -17.92
CA PHE A 82 10.84 2.74 -17.87
C PHE A 82 10.41 3.33 -19.24
N PRO A 83 9.11 3.25 -19.61
CA PRO A 83 8.60 3.76 -20.88
C PRO A 83 8.90 5.25 -21.10
N GLN A 84 9.97 5.51 -21.85
CA GLN A 84 10.45 6.85 -22.13
C GLN A 84 11.34 6.86 -23.38
N VAL A 85 11.50 8.06 -23.96
CA VAL A 85 12.40 8.34 -25.08
C VAL A 85 13.36 9.45 -24.68
N VAL A 86 14.64 9.29 -25.00
CA VAL A 86 15.61 10.38 -24.91
C VAL A 86 15.51 11.19 -26.20
N PHE A 87 15.02 12.41 -26.10
CA PHE A 87 14.80 13.32 -27.21
C PHE A 87 15.93 14.34 -27.28
N VAL A 88 16.54 14.48 -28.46
CA VAL A 88 17.62 15.42 -28.74
C VAL A 88 17.20 16.28 -29.91
N ALA A 89 17.26 17.60 -29.76
CA ALA A 89 16.94 18.56 -30.80
C ALA A 89 17.89 19.78 -30.70
N PRO A 90 18.27 20.41 -31.83
CA PRO A 90 19.16 21.58 -31.83
C PRO A 90 18.66 22.75 -30.98
N GLU A 91 17.34 22.88 -30.83
CA GLU A 91 16.69 23.95 -30.08
C GLU A 91 16.76 23.75 -28.56
N LEU A 92 17.12 22.53 -28.12
CA LEU A 92 17.21 22.18 -26.70
C LEU A 92 18.66 22.30 -26.21
N ARG A 93 18.83 22.84 -25.00
CA ARG A 93 20.15 22.97 -24.35
C ARG A 93 20.80 21.63 -24.03
N SER A 94 20.01 20.59 -23.83
CA SER A 94 20.45 19.22 -23.53
C SER A 94 19.38 18.22 -23.96
N ALA A 95 19.76 16.93 -24.03
CA ALA A 95 18.81 15.85 -24.21
C ALA A 95 17.73 15.87 -23.11
N VAL A 96 16.48 15.66 -23.49
CA VAL A 96 15.32 15.64 -22.59
C VAL A 96 14.70 14.26 -22.60
N ARG A 97 14.33 13.75 -21.42
CA ARG A 97 13.62 12.49 -21.27
C ARG A 97 12.12 12.74 -21.34
N ILE A 98 11.47 12.09 -22.30
CA ILE A 98 10.05 12.23 -22.57
C ILE A 98 9.37 10.91 -22.27
N SER A 99 8.46 10.90 -21.30
CA SER A 99 7.68 9.71 -20.90
C SER A 99 6.24 9.75 -21.40
N SER A 100 5.78 10.88 -21.95
CA SER A 100 4.44 10.99 -22.51
C SER A 100 4.36 12.04 -23.63
N LEU A 101 3.37 11.89 -24.51
CA LEU A 101 3.09 12.91 -25.53
C LEU A 101 2.63 14.23 -24.92
N ARG A 102 1.94 14.19 -23.77
CA ARG A 102 1.56 15.41 -23.05
C ARG A 102 2.79 16.23 -22.64
N GLN A 103 3.80 15.57 -22.08
CA GLN A 103 5.06 16.21 -21.71
C GLN A 103 5.79 16.78 -22.93
N PHE A 104 5.75 16.08 -24.06
CA PHE A 104 6.27 16.61 -25.31
C PHE A 104 5.50 17.84 -25.79
N ASP A 105 4.17 17.80 -25.76
CA ASP A 105 3.31 18.90 -26.20
C ASP A 105 3.51 20.15 -25.31
N GLU A 106 3.70 19.96 -24.00
CA GLU A 106 4.09 21.02 -23.05
C GLU A 106 5.46 21.62 -23.42
N LEU A 107 6.46 20.79 -23.71
CA LEU A 107 7.78 21.26 -24.17
C LEU A 107 7.70 22.00 -25.52
N ALA A 108 6.86 21.52 -26.43
CA ALA A 108 6.66 22.12 -27.75
C ALA A 108 5.88 23.43 -27.70
N ALA A 109 5.12 23.70 -26.62
CA ALA A 109 4.48 25.00 -26.42
C ALA A 109 5.51 26.12 -26.23
N ASP A 110 6.58 25.84 -25.50
CA ASP A 110 7.70 26.77 -25.29
C ASP A 110 8.64 26.84 -26.52
N VAL A 111 8.70 25.76 -27.31
CA VAL A 111 9.54 25.65 -28.52
C VAL A 111 8.72 25.11 -29.71
N PRO A 112 7.95 25.96 -30.41
CA PRO A 112 7.01 25.52 -31.44
C PRO A 112 7.62 24.76 -32.63
N SER A 113 8.92 24.93 -32.90
CA SER A 113 9.61 24.16 -33.96
C SER A 113 9.61 22.65 -33.69
N LEU A 114 9.51 22.24 -32.42
CA LEU A 114 9.47 20.84 -32.04
C LEU A 114 8.19 20.13 -32.51
N CYS A 115 7.09 20.85 -32.73
CA CYS A 115 5.81 20.26 -33.17
C CYS A 115 5.95 19.35 -34.40
N ALA A 116 6.89 19.65 -35.31
CA ALA A 116 7.17 18.82 -36.48
C ALA A 116 7.62 17.39 -36.15
N ARG A 117 8.21 17.17 -34.97
CA ARG A 117 8.74 15.88 -34.50
C ARG A 117 7.78 15.10 -33.61
N ARG A 118 6.55 15.60 -33.43
CA ARG A 118 5.56 14.96 -32.55
C ARG A 118 5.26 13.52 -32.94
N THR A 119 5.12 13.24 -34.24
CA THR A 119 4.84 11.88 -34.75
C THR A 119 5.99 10.93 -34.47
N GLU A 120 7.23 11.37 -34.68
CA GLU A 120 8.44 10.59 -34.39
C GLU A 120 8.50 10.21 -32.90
N VAL A 121 8.26 11.18 -32.00
CA VAL A 121 8.23 10.93 -30.55
C VAL A 121 7.09 9.99 -30.18
N ALA A 122 5.91 10.14 -30.80
CA ALA A 122 4.78 9.24 -30.58
C ALA A 122 5.11 7.79 -30.94
N GLU A 123 5.73 7.58 -32.10
CA GLU A 123 6.14 6.25 -32.57
C GLU A 123 7.22 5.65 -31.69
N ALA A 124 8.22 6.44 -31.29
CA ALA A 124 9.27 5.98 -30.39
C ALA A 124 8.71 5.56 -29.02
N LEU A 125 7.77 6.33 -28.46
CA LEU A 125 7.07 5.99 -27.22
C LEU A 125 6.26 4.70 -27.37
N ARG A 126 5.49 4.55 -28.45
CA ARG A 126 4.72 3.32 -28.72
C ARG A 126 5.60 2.10 -28.89
N ALA A 127 6.70 2.23 -29.64
CA ALA A 127 7.65 1.13 -29.83
C ALA A 127 8.30 0.72 -28.51
N HIS A 128 8.59 1.68 -27.62
CA HIS A 128 9.09 1.38 -26.29
C HIS A 128 8.02 0.68 -25.43
N GLN A 129 6.80 1.21 -25.41
CA GLN A 129 5.69 0.60 -24.68
C GLN A 129 5.44 -0.84 -25.13
N GLN A 130 5.49 -1.12 -26.43
CA GLN A 130 5.32 -2.46 -26.97
C GLN A 130 6.37 -3.42 -26.42
N ARG A 131 7.66 -3.02 -26.39
CA ARG A 131 8.74 -3.84 -25.80
C ARG A 131 8.52 -4.09 -24.30
N TRP A 132 8.06 -3.08 -23.58
CA TRP A 132 7.71 -3.20 -22.16
C TRP A 132 6.57 -4.20 -21.96
N ASP A 133 5.51 -4.08 -22.76
CA ASP A 133 4.33 -4.96 -22.68
C ASP A 133 4.65 -6.40 -23.10
N ASP A 134 5.52 -6.59 -24.09
CA ASP A 134 6.02 -7.91 -24.50
C ASP A 134 6.84 -8.57 -23.38
N ALA A 135 7.74 -7.81 -22.75
CA ALA A 135 8.54 -8.30 -21.62
C ALA A 135 7.66 -8.57 -20.39
N ASP A 136 6.69 -7.71 -20.10
CA ASP A 136 5.68 -7.92 -19.05
C ASP A 136 4.88 -9.21 -19.30
N ARG A 137 4.39 -9.44 -20.53
CA ARG A 137 3.71 -10.70 -20.89
C ARG A 137 4.58 -11.92 -20.66
N ALA A 138 5.89 -11.81 -20.88
CA ALA A 138 6.83 -12.92 -20.68
C ALA A 138 7.09 -13.21 -19.19
N ILE A 139 7.23 -12.19 -18.34
CA ILE A 139 7.61 -12.36 -16.92
C ILE A 139 6.42 -12.30 -15.95
N GLY A 140 5.26 -11.82 -16.40
CA GLY A 140 4.01 -11.76 -15.64
C GLY A 140 3.94 -10.63 -14.60
N TYR A 141 4.58 -9.49 -14.84
CA TYR A 141 4.61 -8.37 -13.89
C TYR A 141 3.20 -7.81 -13.61
N THR A 142 2.40 -7.51 -14.64
CA THR A 142 1.04 -6.99 -14.52
C THR A 142 0.10 -8.01 -13.83
N ALA A 143 0.31 -9.30 -14.06
CA ALA A 143 -0.44 -10.34 -13.35
C ALA A 143 -0.10 -10.33 -11.84
N ALA A 144 1.18 -10.31 -11.49
CA ALA A 144 1.63 -10.23 -10.09
C ALA A 144 1.15 -8.93 -9.40
N ARG A 145 1.13 -7.81 -10.12
CA ARG A 145 0.55 -6.53 -9.67
C ARG A 145 -0.93 -6.66 -9.29
N ARG A 146 -1.72 -7.37 -10.10
CA ARG A 146 -3.16 -7.59 -9.83
C ARG A 146 -3.36 -8.53 -8.64
N GLU A 147 -2.56 -9.59 -8.54
CA GLU A 147 -2.60 -10.51 -7.39
C GLU A 147 -2.25 -9.79 -6.08
N GLU A 148 -1.22 -8.94 -6.09
CA GLU A 148 -0.83 -8.11 -4.95
C GLU A 148 -1.95 -7.16 -4.55
N ALA A 149 -2.56 -6.46 -5.51
CA ALA A 149 -3.68 -5.55 -5.24
C ALA A 149 -4.89 -6.30 -4.63
N ALA A 150 -5.22 -7.48 -5.17
CA ALA A 150 -6.30 -8.31 -4.62
C ALA A 150 -6.00 -8.81 -3.20
N ALA A 151 -4.74 -9.16 -2.91
CA ALA A 151 -4.31 -9.56 -1.58
C ALA A 151 -4.38 -8.39 -0.58
N SER A 152 -3.94 -7.20 -0.99
CA SER A 152 -4.05 -5.97 -0.18
C SER A 152 -5.51 -5.65 0.14
N ALA A 153 -6.39 -5.66 -0.87
CA ALA A 153 -7.83 -5.40 -0.65
C ALA A 153 -8.47 -6.44 0.28
N ASN A 154 -8.07 -7.71 0.17
CA ASN A 154 -8.52 -8.74 1.10
C ASN A 154 -7.99 -8.50 2.52
N GLU A 155 -6.72 -8.12 2.67
CA GLU A 155 -6.14 -7.78 3.98
C GLU A 155 -6.88 -6.61 4.63
N GLU A 156 -7.15 -5.53 3.90
CA GLU A 156 -7.93 -4.38 4.37
C GLU A 156 -9.32 -4.77 4.87
N ARG A 157 -10.02 -5.62 4.11
CA ARG A 157 -11.32 -6.16 4.53
C ARG A 157 -11.23 -6.97 5.82
N VAL A 158 -10.17 -7.75 6.01
CA VAL A 158 -9.96 -8.52 7.25
C VAL A 158 -9.61 -7.61 8.42
N ILE A 159 -8.80 -6.57 8.20
CA ILE A 159 -8.51 -5.52 9.19
C ILE A 159 -9.81 -4.85 9.65
N ALA A 160 -10.66 -4.44 8.71
CA ALA A 160 -11.95 -3.81 9.02
C ALA A 160 -12.84 -4.73 9.88
N ARG A 161 -12.94 -6.02 9.52
CA ARG A 161 -13.69 -7.02 10.31
C ARG A 161 -13.12 -7.20 11.71
N LEU A 162 -11.80 -7.22 11.84
CA LEU A 162 -11.14 -7.33 13.14
C LEU A 162 -11.46 -6.13 14.03
N PHE A 163 -11.41 -4.90 13.51
CA PHE A 163 -11.71 -3.71 14.31
C PHE A 163 -13.19 -3.57 14.65
N ALA A 164 -14.09 -4.03 13.76
CA ALA A 164 -15.54 -4.07 13.99
C ALA A 164 -16.00 -5.17 14.97
N ALA A 165 -15.19 -6.22 15.20
CA ALA A 165 -15.55 -7.28 16.13
C ALA A 165 -15.52 -6.76 17.59
N ASP A 166 -16.57 -7.05 18.36
CA ASP A 166 -16.56 -6.78 19.79
C ASP A 166 -15.45 -7.57 20.48
N VAL A 167 -14.81 -6.93 21.46
CA VAL A 167 -13.76 -7.56 22.25
C VAL A 167 -14.32 -7.93 23.61
N THR A 168 -14.46 -9.23 23.85
CA THR A 168 -14.89 -9.77 25.14
C THR A 168 -13.73 -10.33 25.97
N SER A 169 -12.49 -10.30 25.43
CA SER A 169 -11.32 -10.83 26.12
C SER A 169 -10.06 -9.97 25.97
N LEU A 170 -9.14 -10.06 26.94
CA LEU A 170 -7.82 -9.44 26.85
C LEU A 170 -7.01 -9.94 25.63
N ARG A 171 -7.25 -11.19 25.18
CA ARG A 171 -6.63 -11.73 23.95
C ARG A 171 -7.15 -11.03 22.70
N GLY A 172 -8.45 -10.74 22.62
CA GLY A 172 -9.05 -9.96 21.54
C GLY A 172 -8.53 -8.52 21.51
N LEU A 173 -8.31 -7.90 22.68
CA LEU A 173 -7.71 -6.56 22.77
C LEU A 173 -6.25 -6.57 22.30
N SER A 174 -5.47 -7.56 22.76
CA SER A 174 -4.09 -7.74 22.30
C SER A 174 -4.02 -7.97 20.80
N ALA A 175 -4.98 -8.70 20.22
CA ALA A 175 -5.08 -8.93 18.79
C ALA A 175 -5.33 -7.64 18.00
N LYS A 176 -6.24 -6.77 18.46
CA LYS A 176 -6.46 -5.44 17.85
C LYS A 176 -5.21 -4.55 17.90
N LEU A 177 -4.54 -4.51 19.05
CA LEU A 177 -3.30 -3.75 19.21
C LEU A 177 -2.18 -4.28 18.31
N ASP A 178 -2.07 -5.60 18.13
CA ASP A 178 -1.08 -6.22 17.25
C ASP A 178 -1.24 -5.76 15.80
N VAL A 179 -2.49 -5.78 15.27
CA VAL A 179 -2.77 -5.28 13.92
C VAL A 179 -2.54 -3.78 13.81
N LEU A 180 -2.99 -2.99 14.79
CA LEU A 180 -2.81 -1.54 14.79
C LEU A 180 -1.33 -1.15 14.69
N ILE A 181 -0.48 -1.80 15.48
CA ILE A 181 0.97 -1.57 15.49
C ILE A 181 1.59 -2.02 14.16
N ALA A 182 1.25 -3.22 13.67
CA ALA A 182 1.81 -3.74 12.43
C ALA A 182 1.44 -2.88 11.20
N VAL A 183 0.18 -2.46 11.09
CA VAL A 183 -0.30 -1.69 9.94
C VAL A 183 0.19 -0.24 9.99
N GLY A 184 0.21 0.38 11.18
CA GLY A 184 0.56 1.79 11.32
C GLY A 184 2.06 2.07 11.39
N ALA A 185 2.87 1.17 11.95
CA ALA A 185 4.32 1.36 12.02
C ALA A 185 5.03 1.27 10.65
N ASP A 186 4.38 0.64 9.66
CA ASP A 186 4.87 0.50 8.28
C ASP A 186 4.65 1.77 7.42
N GLY A 187 4.01 2.82 7.95
CA GLY A 187 3.72 4.06 7.23
C GLY A 187 4.88 5.08 7.20
N ALA A 188 4.91 5.94 6.18
CA ALA A 188 5.94 6.98 5.99
C ALA A 188 6.09 7.98 7.17
N GLU A 189 5.07 8.08 8.02
CA GLU A 189 5.02 8.99 9.18
C GLU A 189 5.47 8.34 10.49
N GLY A 190 6.08 7.14 10.43
CA GLY A 190 6.38 6.29 11.59
C GLY A 190 7.20 6.92 12.74
N ARG A 191 7.73 8.13 12.58
CA ARG A 191 8.42 8.87 13.65
C ARG A 191 7.52 9.74 14.54
N GLN A 192 6.32 10.13 14.09
CA GLN A 192 5.48 11.11 14.80
C GLN A 192 4.41 10.47 15.70
N PHE A 193 4.27 9.14 15.68
CA PHE A 193 3.24 8.42 16.43
C PHE A 193 3.85 7.66 17.63
N PRO A 194 3.15 7.56 18.78
CA PRO A 194 3.69 6.96 20.01
C PRO A 194 3.72 5.41 19.95
N TRP A 195 4.52 4.87 19.00
CA TRP A 195 4.70 3.43 18.84
C TRP A 195 5.35 2.76 20.06
N PRO A 196 6.35 3.35 20.75
CA PRO A 196 6.89 2.77 21.98
C PRO A 196 5.82 2.52 23.05
N GLU A 197 4.93 3.49 23.25
CA GLU A 197 3.84 3.46 24.23
C GLU A 197 2.81 2.40 23.85
N LEU A 198 2.37 2.34 22.58
CA LEU A 198 1.45 1.30 22.12
C LEU A 198 2.04 -0.11 22.25
N ARG A 199 3.34 -0.27 21.98
CA ARG A 199 4.04 -1.55 22.23
C ARG A 199 4.13 -1.87 23.73
N GLY A 200 4.19 -0.85 24.59
CA GLY A 200 4.04 -0.98 26.04
C GLY A 200 2.67 -1.53 26.41
N LEU A 201 1.60 -0.85 25.98
CA LEU A 201 0.21 -1.27 26.23
C LEU A 201 -0.05 -2.71 25.75
N ARG A 202 0.41 -3.08 24.54
CA ARG A 202 0.28 -4.46 24.05
C ARG A 202 0.96 -5.47 24.98
N ARG A 203 2.16 -5.16 25.50
CA ARG A 203 2.87 -6.04 26.43
C ARG A 203 2.12 -6.17 27.76
N ASP A 204 1.54 -5.09 28.25
CA ASP A 204 0.81 -5.09 29.52
C ASP A 204 -0.48 -5.91 29.41
N VAL A 205 -1.25 -5.73 28.34
CA VAL A 205 -2.44 -6.54 28.04
C VAL A 205 -2.09 -8.02 27.90
N ALA A 206 -0.97 -8.35 27.24
CA ALA A 206 -0.51 -9.73 27.11
C ALA A 206 -0.10 -10.35 28.45
N ARG A 207 0.50 -9.58 29.37
CA ARG A 207 0.80 -10.06 30.73
C ARG A 207 -0.47 -10.33 31.52
N LEU A 208 -1.45 -9.42 31.49
CA LEU A 208 -2.72 -9.60 32.19
C LEU A 208 -3.50 -10.82 31.65
N ALA A 209 -3.53 -11.02 30.33
CA ALA A 209 -4.15 -12.19 29.71
C ALA A 209 -3.50 -13.54 30.09
N ALA A 210 -2.26 -13.52 30.61
CA ALA A 210 -1.55 -14.70 31.08
C ALA A 210 -1.77 -14.99 32.58
N VAL A 211 -2.32 -14.03 33.34
CA VAL A 211 -2.63 -14.16 34.77
C VAL A 211 -4.07 -14.67 34.99
N ASP A 212 -4.97 -14.46 34.04
CA ASP A 212 -6.37 -14.94 34.08
C ASP A 212 -6.54 -16.44 33.69
N HIS A 213 -5.56 -17.31 34.00
CA HIS A 213 -5.67 -18.79 33.88
C HIS A 213 -5.45 -19.48 35.22
#